data_AF-A0A521X6D2-F1
#
_entry.id   AF-A0A521X6D2-F1
#
_cell.length_a   1.000
_cell.length_b   1.000
_cell.length_c   1.000
_cell.angle_alpha   90.00
_cell.angle_beta   90.00
_cell.angle_gamma   90.00
#
_symmetry.space_group_name_H-M   'P 1'
#
loop_
_entity.id
_entity.type
_entity.pdbx_description
1 polymer ?
#
loop_
_entity_poly.entity_id
_entity_poly.type
_entity_poly.pdbx_seq_one_letter_code
_entity_poly.pdbx_strand_id
1 'polypeptide(L)'
;MAEDRNLYLTNPWITSLFIYYFFVLLVGFSMSILALQPDFIDIKTYNILTLSIIGSIGMALNGAAIFYIRKLYKLCFDDRLKIDDSNNIYVRRLGTVIYFFARPLFSIGFAILFIIGLQSGFMLTSNKPIELNSGFIYLTMFLSFFGGFLSGKVIKKLEVSGEKVISKVTR
;
A
#
# COMPACT_ATOMS: atom_id res chain seq x y z
N MET A 1 -10.84 10.65 15.27
CA MET A 1 -11.91 9.66 15.45
C MET A 1 -13.03 10.02 14.48
N ALA A 2 -13.18 9.24 13.41
CA ALA A 2 -14.25 9.28 12.41
C ALA A 2 -13.84 8.30 11.28
N GLU A 3 -13.92 7.01 11.58
CA GLU A 3 -13.96 5.96 10.57
C GLU A 3 -15.22 5.10 10.84
N ASP A 4 -16.30 5.77 11.25
CA ASP A 4 -17.63 5.20 11.52
C ASP A 4 -18.40 5.02 10.22
N ARG A 5 -17.91 4.16 9.33
CA ARG A 5 -18.76 3.55 8.31
C ARG A 5 -19.02 2.12 8.73
N ASN A 6 -20.29 1.82 9.06
CA ASN A 6 -20.74 0.44 9.22
C ASN A 6 -20.49 -0.30 7.90
N LEU A 7 -19.77 -1.41 7.96
CA LEU A 7 -19.44 -2.21 6.79
C LEU A 7 -20.44 -3.37 6.70
N TYR A 8 -21.07 -3.49 5.54
CA TYR A 8 -22.10 -4.49 5.27
C TYR A 8 -21.46 -5.66 4.52
N LEU A 9 -20.77 -6.53 5.24
CA LEU A 9 -20.08 -7.69 4.68
C LEU A 9 -20.72 -8.97 5.20
N THR A 10 -21.00 -9.91 4.30
CA THR A 10 -21.40 -11.27 4.66
C THR A 10 -20.16 -12.07 5.05
N ASN A 11 -20.31 -13.04 5.97
CA ASN A 11 -19.24 -13.95 6.41
C ASN A 11 -18.31 -14.48 5.28
N PRO A 12 -18.79 -14.97 4.13
CA PRO A 12 -17.91 -15.47 3.06
C PRO A 12 -17.02 -14.38 2.43
N TRP A 13 -17.50 -13.13 2.33
CA TRP A 13 -16.72 -12.02 1.77
C TRP A 13 -15.59 -11.60 2.70
N ILE A 14 -15.81 -11.64 4.01
CA ILE A 14 -14.77 -11.34 5.01
C ILE A 14 -13.65 -12.38 4.92
N THR A 15 -14.02 -13.67 4.88
CA THR A 15 -13.05 -14.77 4.72
C THR A 15 -12.26 -14.63 3.42
N SER A 16 -12.94 -14.31 2.31
CA SER A 16 -12.26 -14.08 1.02
C SER A 16 -11.28 -12.90 1.06
N LEU A 17 -11.61 -11.81 1.76
CA LEU A 17 -10.71 -10.66 1.92
C LEU A 17 -9.50 -11.02 2.78
N PHE A 18 -9.68 -11.79 3.85
CA PHE A 18 -8.56 -12.29 4.66
C PHE A 18 -7.61 -13.16 3.83
N ILE A 19 -8.15 -14.11 3.07
CA ILE A 19 -7.36 -14.98 2.19
C ILE A 19 -6.61 -14.13 1.15
N TYR A 20 -7.29 -13.18 0.52
CA TYR A 20 -6.67 -12.27 -0.45
C TYR A 20 -5.48 -11.51 0.14
N TYR A 21 -5.64 -10.86 1.30
CA TYR A 21 -4.52 -10.13 1.90
C TYR A 21 -3.42 -11.03 2.43
N PHE A 22 -3.74 -12.27 2.83
CA PHE A 22 -2.73 -13.26 3.17
C PHE A 22 -1.89 -13.63 1.95
N PHE A 23 -2.51 -13.86 0.79
CA PHE A 23 -1.78 -14.06 -0.48
C PHE A 23 -0.95 -12.84 -0.87
N VAL A 24 -1.50 -11.62 -0.74
CA VAL A 24 -0.75 -10.38 -1.01
C VAL A 24 0.49 -10.27 -0.10
N LEU A 25 0.37 -10.68 1.16
CA LEU A 25 1.49 -10.70 2.11
C LEU A 25 2.56 -11.72 1.70
N LEU A 26 2.17 -12.92 1.27
CA LEU A 26 3.11 -13.92 0.77
C LEU A 26 3.85 -13.43 -0.49
N VAL A 27 3.13 -12.84 -1.45
CA VAL A 27 3.72 -12.27 -2.66
C VAL A 27 4.68 -11.13 -2.32
N GLY A 28 4.27 -10.22 -1.44
CA GLY A 28 5.10 -9.10 -1.01
C GLY A 28 6.36 -9.55 -0.28
N PHE A 29 6.26 -10.59 0.56
CA PHE A 29 7.41 -11.18 1.25
C PHE A 29 8.40 -11.83 0.28
N SER A 30 7.90 -12.65 -0.66
CA SER A 30 8.72 -13.25 -1.71
C SER A 30 9.46 -12.18 -2.53
N MET A 31 8.78 -11.14 -3.01
CA MET A 31 9.43 -10.04 -3.76
C MET A 31 10.50 -9.31 -2.93
N SER A 32 10.26 -9.13 -1.64
CA SER A 32 11.20 -8.48 -0.73
C SER A 32 12.46 -9.32 -0.51
N ILE A 33 12.34 -10.65 -0.38
CA ILE A 33 13.48 -11.57 -0.29
C ILE A 33 14.30 -11.53 -1.59
N LEU A 34 13.63 -11.58 -2.75
CA LEU A 34 14.31 -11.54 -4.04
C LEU A 34 15.13 -10.26 -4.24
N ALA A 35 14.64 -9.12 -3.74
CA ALA A 35 15.38 -7.87 -3.81
C ALA A 35 16.59 -7.81 -2.86
N LEU A 36 16.53 -8.52 -1.73
CA LEU A 36 17.60 -8.55 -0.72
C LEU A 36 18.68 -9.58 -1.02
N GLN A 37 18.32 -10.68 -1.67
CA GLN A 37 19.23 -11.77 -2.00
C GLN A 37 19.09 -12.13 -3.49
N PRO A 38 19.59 -11.27 -4.40
CA PRO A 38 19.47 -11.47 -5.84
C PRO A 38 20.16 -12.75 -6.33
N ASP A 39 21.14 -13.25 -5.58
CA ASP A 39 21.89 -14.48 -5.88
C ASP A 39 21.00 -15.73 -5.92
N PHE A 40 19.81 -15.71 -5.29
CA PHE A 40 18.86 -16.84 -5.34
C PHE A 40 18.32 -17.15 -6.74
N ILE A 41 18.36 -16.19 -7.68
CA ILE A 41 17.85 -16.41 -9.05
C ILE A 41 18.99 -16.48 -10.08
N ASP A 42 20.26 -16.37 -9.68
CA ASP A 42 21.42 -16.42 -10.60
C ASP A 42 21.30 -15.42 -11.77
N ILE A 43 20.65 -14.27 -11.53
CA ILE A 43 20.46 -13.22 -12.52
C ILE A 43 21.63 -12.25 -12.41
N LYS A 44 22.68 -12.51 -13.19
CA LYS A 44 24.03 -11.92 -13.13
C LYS A 44 24.15 -10.41 -13.44
N THR A 45 23.07 -9.68 -13.68
CA THR A 45 23.17 -8.27 -14.09
C THR A 45 21.98 -7.45 -13.59
N TYR A 46 21.95 -7.13 -12.28
CA TYR A 46 20.92 -6.23 -11.77
C TYR A 46 21.43 -4.81 -11.56
N ASN A 47 20.72 -3.87 -12.17
CA ASN A 47 20.78 -2.48 -11.78
C ASN A 47 20.12 -2.33 -10.39
N ILE A 48 20.81 -1.62 -9.49
CA ILE A 48 20.33 -1.31 -8.13
C ILE A 48 18.94 -0.67 -8.15
N LEU A 49 18.63 0.11 -9.19
CA LEU A 49 17.30 0.68 -9.40
C LEU A 49 16.22 -0.40 -9.54
N THR A 50 16.47 -1.45 -10.32
CA THR A 50 15.51 -2.54 -10.55
C THR A 50 15.24 -3.31 -9.27
N LEU A 51 16.28 -3.62 -8.49
CA LEU A 51 16.15 -4.28 -7.19
C LEU A 51 15.37 -3.40 -6.20
N SER A 52 15.65 -2.11 -6.20
CA SER A 52 14.93 -1.13 -5.36
C SER A 52 13.44 -1.09 -5.70
N ILE A 53 13.07 -1.14 -6.98
CA ILE A 53 11.66 -1.18 -7.42
C ILE A 53 10.98 -2.45 -6.94
N ILE A 54 11.58 -3.62 -7.20
CA ILE A 54 10.98 -4.91 -6.82
C ILE A 54 10.82 -5.01 -5.30
N GLY A 55 11.86 -4.67 -4.55
CA GLY A 55 11.84 -4.71 -3.08
C GLY A 55 10.84 -3.73 -2.50
N SER A 56 10.77 -2.51 -3.05
CA SER A 56 9.83 -1.47 -2.62
C SER A 56 8.38 -1.85 -2.88
N ILE A 57 8.08 -2.45 -4.03
CA ILE A 57 6.75 -2.99 -4.33
C ILE A 57 6.41 -4.08 -3.31
N GLY A 58 7.32 -5.02 -3.07
CA GLY A 58 7.12 -6.09 -2.09
C GLY A 58 6.84 -5.55 -0.68
N MET A 59 7.63 -4.58 -0.23
CA MET A 59 7.46 -3.97 1.09
C MET A 59 6.20 -3.12 1.20
N ALA A 60 5.80 -2.41 0.14
CA ALA A 60 4.55 -1.67 0.11
C ALA A 60 3.33 -2.61 0.19
N LEU A 61 3.38 -3.75 -0.52
CA LEU A 61 2.35 -4.80 -0.43
C LEU A 61 2.27 -5.37 0.99
N ASN A 62 3.41 -5.66 1.62
CA ASN A 62 3.46 -6.13 3.01
C ASN A 62 2.86 -5.12 3.98
N GLY A 63 3.25 -3.84 3.86
CA GLY A 63 2.72 -2.76 4.69
C GLY A 63 1.21 -2.61 4.54
N ALA A 64 0.70 -2.67 3.31
CA ALA A 64 -0.73 -2.64 3.03
C ALA A 64 -1.44 -3.86 3.63
N ALA A 65 -0.94 -5.08 3.36
CA ALA A 65 -1.55 -6.32 3.83
C ALA A 65 -1.65 -6.35 5.36
N ILE A 66 -0.57 -6.03 6.08
CA ILE A 66 -0.58 -5.98 7.54
C ILE A 66 -1.62 -4.98 8.05
N PHE A 67 -1.69 -3.78 7.46
CA PHE A 67 -2.65 -2.77 7.88
C PHE A 67 -4.11 -3.23 7.68
N TYR A 68 -4.42 -3.85 6.55
CA TYR A 68 -5.78 -4.26 6.22
C TYR A 68 -6.20 -5.55 6.90
N ILE A 69 -5.31 -6.53 7.09
CA ILE A 69 -5.53 -7.67 7.98
C ILE A 69 -5.83 -7.16 9.39
N ARG A 70 -5.05 -6.18 9.87
CA ARG A 70 -5.27 -5.56 11.18
C ARG A 70 -6.66 -4.93 11.29
N LYS A 71 -7.05 -4.20 10.24
CA LYS A 71 -8.34 -3.54 10.17
C LYS A 71 -9.49 -4.54 10.10
N LEU A 72 -9.37 -5.59 9.29
CA LEU A 72 -10.37 -6.65 9.16
C LEU A 72 -10.56 -7.39 10.48
N TYR A 73 -9.49 -7.77 11.19
CA TYR A 73 -9.66 -8.44 12.48
C TYR A 73 -10.41 -7.54 13.47
N LYS A 74 -10.08 -6.25 13.52
CA LYS A 74 -10.69 -5.35 14.51
C LYS A 74 -12.18 -5.17 14.23
N LEU A 75 -12.55 -5.13 12.95
CA LEU A 75 -13.95 -5.06 12.54
C LEU A 75 -14.74 -6.32 12.91
N CYS A 76 -14.10 -7.50 12.93
CA CYS A 76 -14.73 -8.73 13.39
C CYS A 76 -14.99 -8.75 14.91
N PHE A 77 -14.13 -8.09 15.71
CA PHE A 77 -14.29 -8.06 17.17
C PHE A 77 -15.18 -6.92 17.69
N ASP A 78 -15.23 -5.78 16.99
CA ASP A 78 -15.95 -4.59 17.48
C ASP A 78 -17.49 -4.64 17.27
N ASP A 79 -18.09 -5.77 16.87
CA ASP A 79 -19.54 -5.91 16.53
C ASP A 79 -20.06 -4.87 15.52
N ARG A 80 -19.15 -4.21 14.78
CA ARG A 80 -19.45 -3.20 13.75
C ARG A 80 -19.89 -3.81 12.41
N LEU A 81 -20.08 -5.13 12.37
CA LEU A 81 -20.55 -5.87 11.20
C LEU A 81 -22.08 -5.96 11.25
N LYS A 82 -22.75 -5.11 10.48
CA LYS A 82 -24.20 -5.27 10.24
C LYS A 82 -24.38 -6.23 9.07
N ILE A 83 -24.76 -7.47 9.38
CA ILE A 83 -25.24 -8.46 8.40
C ILE A 83 -26.68 -8.05 8.08
N ASP A 84 -26.89 -7.39 6.95
CA ASP A 84 -28.20 -6.95 6.50
C ASP A 84 -28.35 -7.37 5.03
N ASP A 85 -29.48 -8.03 4.73
CA ASP A 85 -29.71 -8.84 3.52
C ASP A 85 -30.59 -8.13 2.47
N SER A 86 -30.85 -6.83 2.64
CA SER A 86 -31.66 -6.06 1.68
C SER A 86 -30.93 -5.74 0.36
N ASN A 87 -31.63 -5.79 -0.77
CA ASN A 87 -31.08 -5.56 -2.13
C ASN A 87 -30.37 -4.19 -2.33
N ASN A 88 -30.66 -3.18 -1.51
CA ASN A 88 -30.00 -1.87 -1.54
C ASN A 88 -28.55 -1.91 -0.98
N ILE A 89 -28.15 -3.04 -0.39
CA ILE A 89 -26.83 -3.28 0.21
C ILE A 89 -25.83 -3.80 -0.83
N TYR A 90 -26.28 -4.36 -1.96
CA TYR A 90 -25.37 -4.93 -2.96
C TYR A 90 -24.33 -3.92 -3.45
N VAL A 91 -24.76 -2.70 -3.77
CA VAL A 91 -23.86 -1.61 -4.22
C VAL A 91 -22.87 -1.22 -3.12
N ARG A 92 -23.32 -1.17 -1.85
CA ARG A 92 -22.47 -0.84 -0.70
C ARG A 92 -21.46 -1.94 -0.39
N ARG A 93 -21.86 -3.21 -0.53
CA ARG A 93 -21.00 -4.39 -0.37
C ARG A 93 -19.94 -4.41 -1.46
N LEU A 94 -20.34 -4.21 -2.71
CA LEU A 94 -19.44 -4.16 -3.86
C LEU A 94 -18.45 -2.99 -3.75
N GLY A 95 -18.92 -1.80 -3.36
CA GLY A 95 -18.05 -0.64 -3.07
C GLY A 95 -17.06 -0.91 -1.94
N THR A 96 -17.45 -1.67 -0.92
CA THR A 96 -16.54 -2.10 0.15
C THR A 96 -15.47 -3.04 -0.37
N VAL A 97 -15.84 -4.04 -1.17
CA VAL A 97 -14.90 -5.00 -1.75
C VAL A 97 -13.91 -4.29 -2.67
N ILE A 98 -14.38 -3.49 -3.63
CA ILE A 98 -13.52 -2.69 -4.51
C ILE A 98 -12.57 -1.81 -3.68
N TYR A 99 -13.09 -1.19 -2.62
CA TYR A 99 -12.28 -0.38 -1.73
C TYR A 99 -11.12 -1.17 -1.12
N PHE A 100 -11.29 -2.41 -0.68
CA PHE A 100 -10.18 -3.21 -0.16
C PHE A 100 -9.23 -3.64 -1.30
N PHE A 101 -9.75 -4.13 -2.43
CA PHE A 101 -8.92 -4.58 -3.56
C PHE A 101 -8.07 -3.47 -4.20
N ALA A 102 -8.55 -2.22 -4.23
CA ALA A 102 -7.80 -1.11 -4.81
C ALA A 102 -6.62 -0.64 -3.93
N ARG A 103 -6.56 -1.01 -2.64
CA ARG A 103 -5.57 -0.46 -1.70
C ARG A 103 -4.14 -0.93 -1.92
N PRO A 104 -3.88 -2.22 -2.21
CA PRO A 104 -2.57 -2.66 -2.65
C PRO A 104 -2.07 -1.90 -3.88
N LEU A 105 -2.96 -1.58 -4.84
CA LEU A 105 -2.60 -0.82 -6.03
C LEU A 105 -2.13 0.61 -5.70
N PHE A 106 -2.86 1.32 -4.82
CA PHE A 106 -2.42 2.64 -4.35
C PHE A 106 -1.09 2.58 -3.59
N SER A 107 -0.87 1.49 -2.84
CA SER A 107 0.37 1.28 -2.09
C SER A 107 1.57 1.12 -3.03
N ILE A 108 1.42 0.39 -4.13
CA ILE A 108 2.41 0.30 -5.20
C ILE A 108 2.69 1.68 -5.81
N GLY A 109 1.63 2.46 -6.09
CA GLY A 109 1.78 3.83 -6.60
C GLY A 109 2.62 4.71 -5.68
N PHE A 110 2.40 4.66 -4.37
CA PHE A 110 3.22 5.39 -3.39
C PHE A 110 4.68 4.90 -3.36
N ALA A 111 4.92 3.59 -3.46
CA ALA A 111 6.28 3.05 -3.52
C ALA A 111 7.07 3.61 -4.71
N ILE A 112 6.45 3.62 -5.89
CA ILE A 112 7.07 4.19 -7.10
C ILE A 112 7.35 5.68 -6.93
N LEU A 113 6.40 6.43 -6.35
CA LEU A 113 6.60 7.86 -6.05
C LEU A 113 7.77 8.11 -5.09
N PHE A 114 7.97 7.25 -4.08
CA PHE A 114 9.13 7.37 -3.19
C PHE A 114 10.45 7.12 -3.92
N ILE A 115 10.51 6.11 -4.78
CA ILE A 115 11.73 5.81 -5.56
C ILE A 115 12.08 6.99 -6.46
N ILE A 116 11.10 7.48 -7.23
CA ILE A 116 11.30 8.63 -8.13
C ILE A 116 11.72 9.86 -7.32
N GLY A 117 11.03 10.16 -6.21
CA GLY A 117 11.33 11.31 -5.37
C GLY A 117 12.75 11.27 -4.79
N LEU A 118 13.19 10.10 -4.30
CA LEU A 118 14.55 9.93 -3.79
C LEU A 118 15.58 10.00 -4.91
N GLN A 119 15.35 9.33 -6.04
CA GLN A 119 16.25 9.36 -7.19
C GLN A 119 16.42 10.78 -7.72
N SER A 120 15.33 11.55 -7.85
CA SER A 120 15.38 12.96 -8.23
C SER A 120 16.12 13.80 -7.20
N GLY A 121 15.90 13.58 -5.90
CA GLY A 121 16.61 14.28 -4.83
C GLY A 121 18.14 14.05 -4.87
N PHE A 122 18.55 12.81 -5.14
CA PHE A 122 19.96 12.46 -5.35
C PHE A 122 20.53 13.17 -6.58
N MET A 123 19.83 13.14 -7.72
CA MET A 123 20.26 13.82 -8.95
C MET A 123 20.41 15.34 -8.78
N LEU A 124 19.53 15.98 -8.00
CA LEU A 124 19.59 17.42 -7.74
C LEU A 124 20.77 17.84 -6.84
N THR A 125 21.25 16.93 -5.99
CA THR A 125 22.24 17.25 -4.95
C THR A 125 23.68 16.95 -5.39
N SER A 126 23.89 16.08 -6.38
CA SER A 126 25.22 15.67 -6.80
C SER A 126 25.63 16.24 -8.16
N ASN A 127 26.79 16.90 -8.17
CA ASN A 127 27.44 17.41 -9.37
C ASN A 127 28.17 16.31 -10.19
N LYS A 128 28.08 15.04 -9.78
CA LYS A 128 28.64 13.86 -10.47
C LYS A 128 27.56 12.78 -10.64
N PRO A 129 27.64 11.92 -11.68
CA PRO A 129 26.73 10.80 -11.82
C PRO A 129 26.83 9.90 -10.58
N ILE A 130 25.77 9.86 -9.79
CA ILE A 130 25.71 9.04 -8.58
C ILE A 130 25.52 7.59 -9.01
N GLU A 131 26.47 6.73 -8.66
CA GLU A 131 26.22 5.30 -8.59
C GLU A 131 25.38 5.04 -7.35
N LEU A 132 24.12 4.62 -7.55
CA LEU A 132 23.28 4.15 -6.46
C LEU A 132 23.98 2.97 -5.78
N ASN A 133 23.95 2.89 -4.45
CA ASN A 133 24.53 1.78 -3.70
C ASN A 133 23.44 0.87 -3.12
N SER A 134 23.83 -0.25 -2.52
CA SER A 134 22.90 -1.17 -1.84
C SER A 134 22.08 -0.50 -0.73
N GLY A 135 22.62 0.55 -0.08
CA GLY A 135 21.92 1.40 0.88
C GLY A 135 20.60 1.98 0.34
N PHE A 136 20.56 2.32 -0.96
CA PHE A 136 19.37 2.83 -1.63
C PHE A 136 18.23 1.81 -1.65
N ILE A 137 18.54 0.52 -1.82
CA ILE A 137 17.55 -0.57 -1.80
C ILE A 137 16.87 -0.63 -0.43
N TYR A 138 17.66 -0.67 0.65
CA TYR A 138 17.11 -0.73 2.01
C TYR A 138 16.26 0.50 2.36
N LEU A 139 16.72 1.70 1.99
CA LEU A 139 16.00 2.94 2.26
C LEU A 139 14.66 3.00 1.53
N THR A 140 14.65 2.68 0.23
CA THR A 140 13.43 2.68 -0.59
C THR A 140 12.44 1.61 -0.13
N MET A 141 12.92 0.42 0.22
CA MET A 141 12.12 -0.65 0.81
C MET A 141 11.46 -0.23 2.13
N PHE A 142 12.24 0.39 3.02
CA PHE A 142 11.75 0.87 4.31
C PHE A 142 10.67 1.94 4.14
N LEU A 143 10.91 2.96 3.33
CA LEU A 143 9.93 4.03 3.08
C LEU A 143 8.67 3.51 2.39
N SER A 144 8.82 2.58 1.45
CA SER A 144 7.70 1.97 0.73
C SER A 144 6.80 1.15 1.65
N PHE A 145 7.35 0.48 2.67
CA PHE A 145 6.56 -0.18 3.71
C PHE A 145 5.62 0.80 4.41
N PHE A 146 6.14 1.95 4.87
CA PHE A 146 5.30 2.98 5.49
C PHE A 146 4.31 3.59 4.51
N GLY A 147 4.72 3.78 3.25
CA GLY A 147 3.85 4.19 2.16
C GLY A 147 2.63 3.28 2.01
N GLY A 148 2.86 1.97 1.96
CA GLY A 148 1.79 0.98 1.87
C GLY A 148 0.92 0.94 3.13
N PHE A 149 1.55 0.93 4.31
CA PHE A 149 0.86 0.88 5.60
C PHE A 149 -0.02 2.11 5.87
N LEU A 150 0.40 3.29 5.40
CA LEU A 150 -0.31 4.56 5.62
C LEU A 150 -1.11 5.03 4.40
N SER A 151 -1.06 4.33 3.28
CA SER A 151 -1.68 4.72 1.99
C SER A 151 -3.11 5.25 2.15
N GLY A 152 -3.94 4.55 2.93
CA GLY A 152 -5.32 4.95 3.19
C GLY A 152 -5.47 6.26 3.96
N LYS A 153 -4.59 6.51 4.93
CA LYS A 153 -4.56 7.75 5.71
C LYS A 153 -4.01 8.91 4.89
N VAL A 154 -3.01 8.65 4.05
CA VAL A 154 -2.39 9.65 3.16
C VAL A 154 -3.42 10.16 2.17
N ILE A 155 -4.14 9.27 1.48
CA ILE A 155 -5.19 9.66 0.52
C ILE A 155 -6.25 10.55 1.19
N LYS A 156 -6.74 10.14 2.36
CA LYS A 156 -7.75 10.92 3.11
C LYS A 156 -7.22 12.29 3.54
N LYS A 157 -5.96 12.38 3.97
CA LYS A 157 -5.34 13.66 4.33
C LYS A 157 -5.17 14.57 3.12
N LEU A 158 -4.83 14.01 1.95
CA LEU A 158 -4.71 14.76 0.70
C LEU A 158 -6.07 15.33 0.27
N GLU A 159 -7.13 14.53 0.33
CA GLU A 159 -8.51 14.96 0.05
C GLU A 159 -8.93 16.15 0.93
N VAL A 160 -8.84 15.99 2.26
CA VAL A 160 -9.20 17.06 3.22
C VAL A 160 -8.33 18.31 3.05
N SER A 161 -7.06 18.15 2.73
CA SER A 161 -6.17 19.30 2.51
C SER A 161 -6.48 20.02 1.19
N GLY A 162 -6.82 19.27 0.14
CA GLY A 162 -7.24 19.80 -1.15
C GLY A 162 -8.52 20.63 -1.05
N GLU A 163 -9.55 20.11 -0.37
CA GLU A 163 -10.80 20.86 -0.14
C GLU A 163 -10.57 22.18 0.59
N LYS A 164 -9.67 22.19 1.60
CA LYS A 164 -9.30 23.41 2.34
C LYS A 164 -8.57 24.43 1.47
N VAL A 165 -7.76 23.98 0.51
CA VAL A 165 -7.06 24.89 -0.42
C VAL A 165 -8.04 25.45 -1.43
N ILE A 166 -8.88 24.61 -2.04
CA ILE A 166 -9.86 25.04 -3.04
C ILE A 166 -10.82 26.06 -2.44
N SER A 167 -11.37 25.80 -1.24
CA SER A 167 -12.27 26.72 -0.54
C SER A 167 -11.63 28.05 -0.13
N LYS A 168 -10.31 28.11 0.00
CA LYS A 168 -9.57 29.37 0.21
C LYS A 168 -9.34 30.17 -1.06
N VAL A 169 -9.29 29.51 -2.22
CA VAL A 169 -9.03 30.15 -3.53
C VAL A 169 -10.34 30.60 -4.22
N THR A 170 -11.47 29.95 -3.91
CA THR A 170 -12.79 30.29 -4.46
C THR A 170 -13.59 31.29 -3.61
N ARG A 171 -12.97 31.86 -2.57
CA ARG A 171 -13.57 32.88 -1.69
C ARG A 171 -12.78 34.17 -1.80
#